data_AF-A0A2S5GPD9-F1
#
_entry.id   AF-A0A2S5GPD9-F1
#
_cell.length_a   1.000
_cell.length_b   1.000
_cell.length_c   1.000
_cell.angle_alpha   90.00
_cell.angle_beta   90.00
_cell.angle_gamma   90.00
#
_symmetry.space_group_name_H-M   'P 1'
#
loop_
_entity.id
_entity.type
_entity.pdbx_description
1 polymer ?
#
loop_
_entity_poly.entity_id
_entity_poly.type
_entity_poly.pdbx_seq_one_letter_code
_entity_poly.pdbx_strand_id
1 'polypeptide(L)'
;MFKRTLRQHALAAALALTAAVAAGWLAWHTLALKTEPVPAAAPGIYIPNLGNTLQEQTRNLSRLSQALRTGDRVVILGSSELTSNDLRFVPYRYLADELQMPVLAYGHSGFQSLGMQLVLAALADDLSPASRVVVMLSPGWFDGDGGLGADEFKEHANPLLPRLLKQPEGRAELARWLRDKGDAGVAWSMMTEQAYVFRQRLVDLWTPAHAAPAPEREREGPAAAARVVDWDALAEEAQRAEQDLMTGNRYAVRDDFFNKYLRTLPEGGKTAYLPQPLTGRDELRELTALMALLHQHGVNALFVMQPLHPMVFKDLNRFQPVQEEVGALCRRYAMTCMDMYDAPFEVGMLRDVQHLGELGWLRVNQKIAQVFRP
;
A
#
# COMPACT_ATOMS: atom_id res chain seq x y z
N MET A 1 60.45 -0.41 -26.63
CA MET A 1 59.01 -0.68 -26.86
C MET A 1 58.63 -1.94 -26.09
N PHE A 2 58.18 -1.80 -24.84
CA PHE A 2 57.77 -2.97 -24.04
C PHE A 2 56.42 -3.48 -24.54
N LYS A 3 56.41 -4.64 -25.21
CA LYS A 3 55.16 -5.36 -25.54
C LYS A 3 54.55 -5.84 -24.22
N ARG A 4 53.46 -5.21 -23.79
CA ARG A 4 52.68 -5.71 -22.66
C ARG A 4 52.22 -7.13 -22.98
N THR A 5 52.41 -8.06 -22.05
CA THR A 5 52.02 -9.46 -22.25
C THR A 5 50.50 -9.60 -22.13
N LEU A 6 49.91 -10.61 -22.78
CA LEU A 6 48.46 -10.91 -22.70
C LEU A 6 47.96 -10.96 -21.24
N ARG A 7 48.80 -11.42 -20.31
CA ARG A 7 48.55 -11.41 -18.85
C ARG A 7 48.38 -10.01 -18.26
N GLN A 8 49.14 -9.02 -18.72
CA GLN A 8 49.02 -7.63 -18.26
C GLN A 8 47.74 -6.97 -18.77
N HIS A 9 47.27 -7.32 -19.97
CA HIS A 9 45.97 -6.88 -20.47
C HIS A 9 44.81 -7.54 -19.72
N ALA A 10 44.90 -8.84 -19.43
CA ALA A 10 43.90 -9.54 -18.62
C ALA A 10 43.83 -8.98 -17.18
N LEU A 11 44.96 -8.68 -16.56
CA LEU A 11 45.01 -8.08 -15.22
C LEU A 11 44.44 -6.66 -15.21
N ALA A 12 44.75 -5.84 -16.20
CA ALA A 12 44.20 -4.50 -16.33
C ALA A 12 42.68 -4.52 -16.58
N ALA A 13 42.18 -5.45 -17.40
CA ALA A 13 40.76 -5.66 -17.61
C ALA A 13 40.04 -6.13 -16.34
N ALA A 14 40.65 -7.08 -15.60
CA ALA A 14 40.11 -7.54 -14.31
C ALA A 14 40.07 -6.41 -13.27
N LEU A 15 41.12 -5.59 -13.17
CA LEU A 15 41.16 -4.43 -12.28
C LEU A 15 40.15 -3.34 -12.67
N ALA A 16 39.95 -3.09 -13.96
CA ALA A 16 38.93 -2.16 -14.44
C ALA A 16 37.52 -2.67 -14.13
N LEU A 17 37.27 -3.98 -14.31
CA LEU A 17 36.02 -4.63 -13.95
C LEU A 17 35.77 -4.57 -12.43
N THR A 18 36.76 -4.88 -11.60
CA THR A 18 36.59 -4.79 -10.14
C THR A 18 36.41 -3.35 -9.68
N ALA A 19 37.12 -2.39 -10.25
CA ALA A 19 36.90 -0.97 -9.97
C ALA A 19 35.51 -0.49 -10.40
N ALA A 20 35.01 -0.93 -11.56
CA ALA A 20 33.67 -0.62 -12.02
C ALA A 20 32.58 -1.26 -11.13
N VAL A 21 32.78 -2.52 -10.71
CA VAL A 21 31.89 -3.21 -9.76
C VAL A 21 31.91 -2.52 -8.41
N ALA A 22 33.09 -2.16 -7.89
CA ALA A 22 33.22 -1.45 -6.62
C ALA A 22 32.61 -0.05 -6.68
N ALA A 23 32.83 0.71 -7.76
CA ALA A 23 32.23 2.01 -7.98
C ALA A 23 30.71 1.91 -8.13
N GLY A 24 30.21 0.91 -8.86
CA GLY A 24 28.79 0.61 -8.97
C GLY A 24 28.17 0.25 -7.62
N TRP A 25 28.84 -0.59 -6.82
CA TRP A 25 28.39 -0.97 -5.48
C TRP A 25 28.43 0.20 -4.49
N LEU A 26 29.44 1.06 -4.57
CA LEU A 26 29.55 2.26 -3.76
C LEU A 26 28.44 3.26 -4.13
N ALA A 27 28.27 3.56 -5.43
CA ALA A 27 27.19 4.40 -5.93
C ALA A 27 25.82 3.87 -5.47
N TRP A 28 25.62 2.56 -5.58
CA TRP A 28 24.42 1.87 -5.12
C TRP A 28 24.15 2.05 -3.62
N HIS A 29 25.15 1.79 -2.78
CA HIS A 29 25.02 1.95 -1.33
C HIS A 29 24.79 3.42 -0.94
N THR A 30 25.36 4.35 -1.72
CA THR A 30 25.14 5.78 -1.57
C THR A 30 23.82 6.26 -2.15
N LEU A 31 23.07 5.48 -2.93
CA LEU A 31 21.77 5.89 -3.48
C LEU A 31 20.61 5.25 -2.72
N ALA A 32 20.78 4.05 -2.17
CA ALA A 32 19.72 3.37 -1.43
C ALA A 32 19.28 4.15 -0.20
N LEU A 33 17.97 4.47 -0.13
CA LEU A 33 17.34 5.00 1.07
C LEU A 33 17.70 4.13 2.27
N LYS A 34 18.21 4.78 3.31
CA LYS A 34 18.58 4.13 4.56
C LYS A 34 17.40 4.19 5.51
N THR A 35 17.30 3.18 6.37
CA THR A 35 16.37 3.19 7.49
C THR A 35 17.11 3.73 8.70
N GLU A 36 16.49 4.64 9.43
CA GLU A 36 17.03 5.32 10.59
C GLU A 36 16.17 5.07 11.82
N PRO A 37 16.70 5.26 13.05
CA PRO A 37 15.89 5.23 14.25
C PRO A 37 14.73 6.22 14.13
N VAL A 38 13.50 5.74 14.29
CA VAL A 38 12.30 6.58 14.23
C VAL A 38 12.00 7.10 15.63
N PRO A 39 11.77 8.41 15.82
CA PRO A 39 11.30 8.94 17.10
C PRO A 39 9.91 8.37 17.45
N ALA A 40 9.50 8.56 18.72
CA ALA A 40 8.12 8.29 19.13
C ALA A 40 7.16 9.01 18.18
N ALA A 41 6.12 8.28 17.78
CA ALA A 41 5.26 8.63 16.67
C ALA A 41 3.80 8.67 17.12
N ALA A 42 2.96 9.38 16.37
CA ALA A 42 1.52 9.35 16.61
C ALA A 42 1.01 7.90 16.48
N PRO A 43 0.03 7.48 17.30
CA PRO A 43 -0.52 6.13 17.23
C PRO A 43 -1.13 5.86 15.85
N GLY A 44 -1.72 6.87 15.21
CA GLY A 44 -2.31 6.81 13.89
C GLY A 44 -1.50 7.60 12.87
N ILE A 45 -1.00 6.94 11.83
CA ILE A 45 -0.28 7.59 10.74
C ILE A 45 -0.89 7.18 9.41
N TYR A 46 -1.15 8.17 8.55
CA TYR A 46 -1.49 7.95 7.15
C TYR A 46 -0.38 8.52 6.25
N ILE A 47 0.16 7.67 5.39
CA ILE A 47 1.26 7.99 4.47
C ILE A 47 0.78 7.73 3.04
N PRO A 48 0.37 8.76 2.27
CA PRO A 48 -0.10 8.53 0.89
C PRO A 48 1.04 8.01 0.00
N ASN A 49 2.26 8.54 0.16
CA ASN A 49 3.48 8.09 -0.51
C ASN A 49 4.70 8.40 0.38
N LEU A 50 5.91 8.06 -0.08
CA LEU A 50 7.12 8.26 0.73
C LEU A 50 7.47 9.74 0.96
N GLY A 51 6.90 10.67 0.20
CA GLY A 51 7.14 12.11 0.32
C GLY A 51 8.00 12.66 -0.82
N ASN A 52 8.07 13.98 -0.88
CA ASN A 52 8.69 14.73 -1.98
C ASN A 52 10.13 15.13 -1.68
N THR A 53 10.60 14.91 -0.46
CA THR A 53 11.97 15.20 -0.03
C THR A 53 12.69 13.94 0.43
N LEU A 54 14.02 13.91 0.29
CA LEU A 54 14.85 12.80 0.80
C LEU A 54 14.62 12.55 2.30
N GLN A 55 14.38 13.60 3.08
CA GLN A 55 14.08 13.51 4.51
C GLN A 55 12.73 12.83 4.77
N GLU A 56 11.68 13.23 4.07
CA GLU A 56 10.36 12.58 4.18
C GLU A 56 10.42 11.12 3.74
N GLN A 57 11.07 10.85 2.59
CA GLN A 57 11.25 9.50 2.06
C GLN A 57 11.96 8.60 3.06
N THR A 58 13.06 9.09 3.65
CA THR A 58 13.82 8.36 4.68
C THR A 58 12.99 8.14 5.93
N ARG A 59 12.27 9.15 6.43
CA ARG A 59 11.42 9.06 7.62
C ARG A 59 10.27 8.08 7.45
N ASN A 60 9.54 8.18 6.34
CA ASN A 60 8.38 7.35 6.05
C ASN A 60 8.80 5.89 5.77
N LEU A 61 9.91 5.67 5.06
CA LEU A 61 10.49 4.35 4.89
C LEU A 61 10.92 3.74 6.22
N SER A 62 11.55 4.53 7.10
CA SER A 62 11.99 4.07 8.42
C SER A 62 10.82 3.66 9.31
N ARG A 63 9.69 4.39 9.24
CA ARG A 63 8.44 4.03 9.94
C ARG A 63 7.89 2.69 9.47
N LEU A 64 7.77 2.50 8.16
CA LEU A 64 7.34 1.23 7.57
C LEU A 64 8.30 0.10 7.96
N SER A 65 9.60 0.30 7.83
CA SER A 65 10.63 -0.66 8.22
C SER A 65 10.51 -1.08 9.68
N GLN A 66 10.40 -0.13 10.62
CA GLN A 66 10.21 -0.43 12.04
C GLN A 66 8.91 -1.19 12.30
N ALA A 67 7.81 -0.76 11.69
CA ALA A 67 6.50 -1.39 11.82
C ALA A 67 6.52 -2.86 11.41
N LEU A 68 7.11 -3.15 10.24
CA LEU A 68 7.24 -4.50 9.73
C LEU A 68 8.19 -5.33 10.60
N ARG A 69 9.32 -4.77 11.01
CA ARG A 69 10.34 -5.51 11.79
C ARG A 69 9.89 -5.84 13.20
N THR A 70 9.18 -4.93 13.86
CA THR A 70 8.86 -5.04 15.29
C THR A 70 7.41 -5.43 15.57
N GLY A 71 6.50 -5.20 14.62
CA GLY A 71 5.07 -5.36 14.85
C GLY A 71 4.49 -4.35 15.86
N ASP A 72 5.20 -3.24 16.13
CA ASP A 72 4.75 -2.19 17.07
C ASP A 72 3.45 -1.52 16.62
N ARG A 73 3.14 -1.60 15.33
CA ARG A 73 1.91 -1.11 14.71
C ARG A 73 1.39 -2.05 13.63
N VAL A 74 0.09 -1.96 13.36
CA VAL A 74 -0.51 -2.60 12.19
C VAL A 74 -0.26 -1.75 10.96
N VAL A 75 0.34 -2.35 9.93
CA VAL A 75 0.52 -1.73 8.61
C VAL A 75 -0.68 -2.05 7.75
N ILE A 76 -1.39 -1.04 7.26
CA ILE A 76 -2.54 -1.19 6.37
C ILE A 76 -2.15 -0.66 5.00
N LEU A 77 -2.18 -1.54 3.99
CA LEU A 77 -1.92 -1.20 2.61
C LEU A 77 -3.25 -1.14 1.86
N GLY A 78 -3.46 -0.04 1.13
CA GLY A 78 -4.71 0.20 0.42
C GLY A 78 -4.58 1.36 -0.56
N SER A 79 -5.66 1.64 -1.27
CA SER A 79 -5.72 2.64 -2.32
C SER A 79 -6.54 3.87 -1.91
N SER A 80 -7.46 4.33 -2.77
CA SER A 80 -8.30 5.51 -2.53
C SER A 80 -9.20 5.37 -1.31
N GLU A 81 -9.54 4.16 -0.86
CA GLU A 81 -10.34 3.94 0.35
C GLU A 81 -9.68 4.55 1.59
N LEU A 82 -8.34 4.58 1.66
CA LEU A 82 -7.59 5.15 2.77
C LEU A 82 -7.63 6.69 2.81
N THR A 83 -8.05 7.35 1.72
CA THR A 83 -8.11 8.82 1.62
C THR A 83 -9.33 9.44 2.34
N SER A 84 -10.19 8.60 2.94
CA SER A 84 -11.42 8.97 3.64
C SER A 84 -11.17 9.61 5.01
N ASN A 85 -10.50 10.76 5.02
CA ASN A 85 -10.08 11.47 6.24
C ASN A 85 -11.24 12.03 7.08
N ASP A 86 -12.44 12.09 6.54
CA ASP A 86 -13.66 12.51 7.22
C ASP A 86 -14.25 11.43 8.12
N LEU A 87 -13.96 10.15 7.86
CA LEU A 87 -14.54 9.02 8.59
C LEU A 87 -13.91 8.83 9.95
N ARG A 88 -14.73 8.63 10.99
CA ARG A 88 -14.28 8.26 12.33
C ARG A 88 -13.63 6.89 12.32
N PHE A 89 -14.28 5.92 11.69
CA PHE A 89 -13.88 4.52 11.77
C PHE A 89 -12.75 4.13 10.82
N VAL A 90 -12.17 5.04 10.03
CA VAL A 90 -10.95 4.69 9.29
C VAL A 90 -9.86 4.22 10.28
N PRO A 91 -9.13 3.11 10.04
CA PRO A 91 -8.38 2.43 11.09
C PRO A 91 -7.27 3.27 11.74
N TYR A 92 -6.59 4.11 10.96
CA TYR A 92 -5.56 5.02 11.48
C TYR A 92 -6.12 6.18 12.32
N ARG A 93 -7.44 6.25 12.50
CA ARG A 93 -8.11 7.12 13.48
C ARG A 93 -8.73 6.27 14.58
N TYR A 94 -9.69 5.41 14.29
CA TYR A 94 -10.41 4.69 15.34
C TYR A 94 -9.54 3.71 16.15
N LEU A 95 -8.79 2.81 15.47
CA LEU A 95 -7.94 1.87 16.19
C LEU A 95 -6.84 2.60 16.96
N ALA A 96 -6.24 3.62 16.32
CA ALA A 96 -5.18 4.42 16.89
C ALA A 96 -5.63 5.28 18.09
N ASP A 97 -6.66 6.10 17.90
CA ASP A 97 -7.07 7.15 18.84
C ASP A 97 -8.06 6.63 19.89
N GLU A 98 -8.91 5.67 19.57
CA GLU A 98 -9.95 5.18 20.48
C GLU A 98 -9.60 3.86 21.15
N LEU A 99 -8.94 2.95 20.42
CA LEU A 99 -8.52 1.63 20.92
C LEU A 99 -7.05 1.54 21.31
N GLN A 100 -6.25 2.59 21.09
CA GLN A 100 -4.82 2.62 21.40
C GLN A 100 -4.04 1.46 20.78
N MET A 101 -4.43 1.10 19.56
CA MET A 101 -3.79 0.12 18.72
C MET A 101 -3.10 0.87 17.59
N PRO A 102 -1.76 1.02 17.64
CA PRO A 102 -1.04 1.81 16.64
C PRO A 102 -1.24 1.28 15.22
N VAL A 103 -1.46 2.20 14.28
CA VAL A 103 -1.69 1.93 12.86
C VAL A 103 -0.82 2.84 12.00
N LEU A 104 -0.24 2.27 10.95
CA LEU A 104 0.33 3.01 9.82
C LEU A 104 -0.39 2.56 8.56
N ALA A 105 -1.21 3.44 8.00
CA ALA A 105 -1.84 3.25 6.70
C ALA A 105 -0.94 3.82 5.60
N TYR A 106 -0.75 3.08 4.53
CA TYR A 106 0.08 3.47 3.39
C TYR A 106 -0.63 3.22 2.06
N GLY A 107 -0.54 4.21 1.18
CA GLY A 107 -1.06 4.15 -0.18
C GLY A 107 -2.21 5.12 -0.42
N HIS A 108 -2.51 5.34 -1.69
CA HIS A 108 -3.61 6.17 -2.15
C HIS A 108 -4.10 5.66 -3.52
N SER A 109 -4.95 6.42 -4.21
CA SER A 109 -5.55 6.03 -5.49
C SER A 109 -4.53 5.42 -6.46
N GLY A 110 -4.84 4.25 -7.02
CA GLY A 110 -3.96 3.53 -7.96
C GLY A 110 -2.90 2.62 -7.30
N PHE A 111 -2.73 2.68 -5.98
CA PHE A 111 -1.87 1.75 -5.23
C PHE A 111 -2.50 0.36 -5.08
N GLN A 112 -2.25 -0.50 -6.07
CA GLN A 112 -2.75 -1.89 -6.18
C GLN A 112 -1.68 -2.92 -5.79
N SER A 113 -1.92 -4.22 -6.06
CA SER A 113 -1.07 -5.33 -5.58
C SER A 113 0.40 -5.21 -5.97
N LEU A 114 0.72 -4.80 -7.20
CA LEU A 114 2.11 -4.60 -7.62
C LEU A 114 2.81 -3.48 -6.84
N GLY A 115 2.13 -2.36 -6.61
CA GLY A 115 2.67 -1.24 -5.83
C GLY A 115 3.00 -1.69 -4.40
N MET A 116 2.05 -2.40 -3.78
CA MET A 116 2.22 -3.00 -2.45
C MET A 116 3.40 -3.97 -2.42
N GLN A 117 3.49 -4.85 -3.41
CA GLN A 117 4.57 -5.82 -3.53
C GLN A 117 5.93 -5.15 -3.66
N LEU A 118 6.08 -4.11 -4.51
CA LEU A 118 7.34 -3.40 -4.68
C LEU A 118 7.78 -2.69 -3.38
N VAL A 119 6.84 -2.03 -2.69
CA VAL A 119 7.14 -1.38 -1.41
C VAL A 119 7.60 -2.41 -0.37
N LEU A 120 6.89 -3.53 -0.23
CA LEU A 120 7.27 -4.58 0.72
C LEU A 120 8.55 -5.32 0.31
N ALA A 121 8.77 -5.55 -0.98
CA ALA A 121 10.01 -6.16 -1.47
C ALA A 121 11.20 -5.28 -1.14
N ALA A 122 11.12 -3.95 -1.31
CA ALA A 122 12.17 -3.02 -0.90
C ALA A 122 12.49 -3.06 0.62
N LEU A 123 11.55 -3.57 1.42
CA LEU A 123 11.63 -3.76 2.86
C LEU A 123 11.69 -5.24 3.26
N ALA A 124 12.01 -6.15 2.35
CA ALA A 124 11.95 -7.59 2.60
C ALA A 124 12.81 -8.02 3.81
N ASP A 125 13.98 -7.41 4.00
CA ASP A 125 14.86 -7.69 5.14
C ASP A 125 14.24 -7.31 6.50
N ASP A 126 13.21 -6.47 6.51
CA ASP A 126 12.46 -6.04 7.69
C ASP A 126 11.13 -6.81 7.86
N LEU A 127 10.72 -7.62 6.89
CA LEU A 127 9.56 -8.49 7.05
C LEU A 127 9.89 -9.63 8.03
N SER A 128 9.00 -9.86 8.98
CA SER A 128 9.20 -10.86 10.03
C SER A 128 7.87 -11.48 10.47
N PRO A 129 7.89 -12.58 11.24
CA PRO A 129 6.68 -13.12 11.85
C PRO A 129 5.97 -12.16 12.82
N ALA A 130 6.65 -11.10 13.29
CA ALA A 130 6.04 -10.05 14.10
C ALA A 130 5.29 -9.01 13.24
N SER A 131 5.53 -8.95 11.92
CA SER A 131 4.84 -8.03 11.02
C SER A 131 3.32 -8.23 11.09
N ARG A 132 2.60 -7.13 11.30
CA ARG A 132 1.13 -7.11 11.32
C ARG A 132 0.64 -6.34 10.09
N VAL A 133 0.24 -7.06 9.05
CA VAL A 133 -0.10 -6.47 7.75
C VAL A 133 -1.56 -6.70 7.42
N VAL A 134 -2.25 -5.64 7.01
CA VAL A 134 -3.59 -5.68 6.41
C VAL A 134 -3.47 -5.22 4.97
N VAL A 135 -4.05 -5.97 4.04
CA VAL A 135 -4.12 -5.63 2.62
C VAL A 135 -5.58 -5.45 2.25
N MET A 136 -5.96 -4.23 1.87
CA MET A 136 -7.26 -3.94 1.28
C MET A 136 -7.25 -4.38 -0.18
N LEU A 137 -8.31 -5.04 -0.63
CA LEU A 137 -8.51 -5.46 -2.02
C LEU A 137 -9.81 -4.86 -2.54
N SER A 138 -9.79 -4.29 -3.74
CA SER A 138 -11.00 -3.86 -4.43
C SER A 138 -11.27 -4.76 -5.63
N PRO A 139 -12.52 -5.24 -5.81
CA PRO A 139 -12.89 -6.02 -7.00
C PRO A 139 -12.60 -5.28 -8.31
N GLY A 140 -12.74 -3.94 -8.31
CA GLY A 140 -12.52 -3.12 -9.50
C GLY A 140 -11.09 -3.18 -10.05
N TRP A 141 -10.10 -3.56 -9.25
CA TRP A 141 -8.70 -3.72 -9.72
C TRP A 141 -8.57 -4.87 -10.72
N PHE A 142 -9.47 -5.86 -10.64
CA PHE A 142 -9.46 -7.07 -11.47
C PHE A 142 -10.30 -6.94 -12.75
N ASP A 143 -10.97 -5.81 -12.99
CA ASP A 143 -11.72 -5.59 -14.24
C ASP A 143 -10.83 -5.08 -15.39
N GLY A 144 -9.67 -4.50 -15.08
CA GLY A 144 -8.69 -4.06 -16.06
C GLY A 144 -7.43 -4.91 -16.09
N ASP A 145 -6.43 -4.43 -16.82
CA ASP A 145 -5.12 -5.10 -16.98
C ASP A 145 -4.24 -5.02 -15.72
N GLY A 146 -4.81 -4.57 -14.59
CA GLY A 146 -4.14 -4.50 -13.29
C GLY A 146 -2.87 -3.65 -13.23
N GLY A 147 -2.27 -3.70 -12.06
CA GLY A 147 -0.92 -3.25 -11.81
C GLY A 147 -0.72 -1.75 -11.76
N LEU A 148 0.54 -1.40 -11.50
CA LEU A 148 0.92 -0.03 -11.19
C LEU A 148 0.92 0.83 -12.47
N GLY A 149 0.25 1.99 -12.44
CA GLY A 149 0.37 2.98 -13.51
C GLY A 149 1.74 3.68 -13.47
N ALA A 150 2.07 4.43 -14.52
CA ALA A 150 3.36 5.11 -14.62
C ALA A 150 3.53 6.20 -13.54
N ASP A 151 2.45 6.86 -13.14
CA ASP A 151 2.51 7.90 -12.11
C ASP A 151 2.62 7.29 -10.72
N GLU A 152 1.83 6.26 -10.43
CA GLU A 152 1.95 5.51 -9.16
C GLU A 152 3.32 4.83 -9.04
N PHE A 153 3.92 4.38 -10.15
CA PHE A 153 5.29 3.89 -10.16
C PHE A 153 6.30 4.96 -9.74
N LYS A 154 6.17 6.18 -10.29
CA LYS A 154 7.03 7.32 -9.93
C LYS A 154 6.91 7.67 -8.45
N GLU A 155 5.73 7.50 -7.86
CA GLU A 155 5.49 7.87 -6.48
C GLU A 155 5.92 6.80 -5.47
N HIS A 156 5.67 5.53 -5.79
CA HIS A 156 5.85 4.43 -4.84
C HIS A 156 7.14 3.63 -5.06
N ALA A 157 7.55 3.42 -6.32
CA ALA A 157 8.65 2.53 -6.66
C ALA A 157 9.97 3.26 -6.94
N ASN A 158 9.92 4.44 -7.60
CA ASN A 158 11.12 5.21 -7.96
C ASN A 158 12.04 5.52 -6.76
N PRO A 159 11.53 6.01 -5.61
CA PRO A 159 12.37 6.26 -4.43
C PRO A 159 13.03 4.99 -3.88
N LEU A 160 12.46 3.82 -4.19
CA LEU A 160 12.88 2.51 -3.68
C LEU A 160 13.76 1.73 -4.65
N LEU A 161 14.04 2.24 -5.86
CA LEU A 161 14.79 1.51 -6.90
C LEU A 161 16.09 0.87 -6.38
N PRO A 162 16.94 1.57 -5.59
CA PRO A 162 18.18 0.95 -5.14
C PRO A 162 18.01 -0.10 -4.03
N ARG A 163 16.84 -0.18 -3.41
CA ARG A 163 16.48 -1.30 -2.53
C ARG A 163 15.86 -2.43 -3.33
N LEU A 164 14.96 -2.11 -4.26
CA LEU A 164 14.31 -3.06 -5.16
C LEU A 164 15.31 -3.89 -5.96
N LEU A 165 16.34 -3.30 -6.57
CA LEU A 165 17.27 -4.12 -7.36
C LEU A 165 18.20 -5.01 -6.50
N LYS A 166 18.22 -4.86 -5.16
CA LYS A 166 18.92 -5.84 -4.30
C LYS A 166 18.10 -7.12 -4.15
N GLN A 167 16.78 -7.00 -4.21
CA GLN A 167 15.86 -8.07 -3.89
C GLN A 167 15.51 -8.86 -5.16
N PRO A 168 15.72 -10.18 -5.22
CA PRO A 168 15.43 -10.98 -6.41
C PRO A 168 14.00 -10.81 -6.96
N GLU A 169 13.01 -10.84 -6.07
CA GLU A 169 11.59 -10.70 -6.35
C GLU A 169 11.30 -9.28 -6.86
N GLY A 170 11.85 -8.26 -6.19
CA GLY A 170 11.73 -6.87 -6.61
C GLY A 170 12.32 -6.61 -7.99
N ARG A 171 13.47 -7.20 -8.32
CA ARG A 171 14.06 -7.13 -9.66
C ARG A 171 13.19 -7.78 -10.72
N ALA A 172 12.64 -8.95 -10.44
CA ALA A 172 11.84 -9.71 -11.40
C ALA A 172 10.58 -8.93 -11.79
N GLU A 173 9.85 -8.41 -10.79
CA GLU A 173 8.64 -7.62 -11.02
C GLU A 173 8.93 -6.26 -11.66
N LEU A 174 9.98 -5.56 -11.22
CA LEU A 174 10.39 -4.30 -11.83
C LEU A 174 10.77 -4.50 -13.31
N ALA A 175 11.54 -5.54 -13.63
CA ALA A 175 11.92 -5.84 -15.00
C ALA A 175 10.72 -6.22 -15.88
N ARG A 176 9.72 -6.91 -15.32
CA ARG A 176 8.47 -7.21 -16.01
C ARG A 176 7.69 -5.93 -16.29
N TRP A 177 7.43 -5.13 -15.25
CA TRP A 177 6.70 -3.88 -15.39
C TRP A 177 7.35 -2.92 -16.39
N LEU A 178 8.68 -2.81 -16.40
CA LEU A 178 9.40 -1.99 -17.37
C LEU A 178 9.29 -2.50 -18.81
N ARG A 179 9.13 -3.82 -19.04
CA ARG A 179 8.86 -4.35 -20.38
C ARG A 179 7.45 -4.00 -20.86
N ASP A 180 6.50 -4.02 -19.95
CA ASP A 180 5.08 -3.87 -20.28
C ASP A 180 4.66 -2.39 -20.37
N LYS A 181 5.13 -1.55 -19.44
CA LYS A 181 4.72 -0.15 -19.26
C LYS A 181 5.88 0.86 -19.29
N GLY A 182 7.12 0.40 -19.46
CA GLY A 182 8.28 1.28 -19.51
C GLY A 182 8.33 2.12 -20.77
N ASP A 183 8.57 3.42 -20.62
CA ASP A 183 8.77 4.35 -21.72
C ASP A 183 9.91 5.35 -21.42
N ALA A 184 10.12 6.31 -22.33
CA ALA A 184 11.14 7.34 -22.15
C ALA A 184 10.86 8.25 -20.94
N GLY A 185 9.59 8.50 -20.61
CA GLY A 185 9.19 9.31 -19.46
C GLY A 185 9.47 8.62 -18.13
N VAL A 186 9.18 7.32 -18.05
CA VAL A 186 9.54 6.44 -16.94
C VAL A 186 11.05 6.39 -16.77
N ALA A 187 11.81 6.11 -17.84
CA ALA A 187 13.26 6.06 -17.78
C ALA A 187 13.87 7.40 -17.32
N TRP A 188 13.35 8.51 -17.82
CA TRP A 188 13.73 9.85 -17.37
C TRP A 188 13.43 10.05 -15.89
N SER A 189 12.23 9.68 -15.42
CA SER A 189 11.83 9.81 -14.02
C SER A 189 12.74 9.04 -13.07
N MET A 190 13.13 7.81 -13.44
CA MET A 190 14.06 6.98 -12.67
C MET A 190 15.42 7.68 -12.56
N MET A 191 15.94 8.18 -13.68
CA MET A 191 17.23 8.88 -13.71
C MET A 191 17.19 10.17 -12.88
N THR A 192 16.11 10.97 -13.00
CA THR A 192 15.96 12.21 -12.23
C THR A 192 15.88 11.96 -10.73
N GLU A 193 15.20 10.90 -10.31
CA GLU A 193 15.11 10.52 -8.89
C GLU A 193 16.50 10.17 -8.33
N GLN A 194 17.27 9.35 -9.05
CA GLN A 194 18.62 8.98 -8.61
C GLN A 194 19.57 10.18 -8.60
N ALA A 195 19.47 11.07 -9.58
CA ALA A 195 20.24 12.32 -9.61
C ALA A 195 19.85 13.26 -8.46
N TYR A 196 18.56 13.32 -8.11
CA TYR A 196 18.05 14.08 -6.96
C TYR A 196 18.64 13.55 -5.65
N VAL A 197 18.53 12.24 -5.38
CA VAL A 197 19.07 11.61 -4.17
C VAL A 197 20.57 11.81 -4.06
N PHE A 198 21.31 11.62 -5.15
CA PHE A 198 22.76 11.85 -5.18
C PHE A 198 23.11 13.29 -4.84
N ARG A 199 22.43 14.26 -5.49
CA ARG A 199 22.64 15.68 -5.23
C ARG A 199 22.36 16.04 -3.78
N GLN A 200 21.26 15.54 -3.20
CA GLN A 200 20.91 15.80 -1.81
C GLN A 200 21.98 15.26 -0.85
N ARG A 201 22.44 14.01 -1.05
CA ARG A 201 23.51 13.45 -0.21
C ARG A 201 24.83 14.19 -0.35
N LEU A 202 25.14 14.71 -1.54
CA LEU A 202 26.28 15.61 -1.69
C LEU A 202 26.05 16.87 -0.87
N VAL A 203 24.90 17.53 -0.97
CA VAL A 203 24.59 18.72 -0.16
C VAL A 203 24.77 18.45 1.34
N ASP A 204 24.33 17.30 1.84
CA ASP A 204 24.47 16.89 3.25
C ASP A 204 25.93 16.74 3.71
N LEU A 205 26.89 16.50 2.80
CA LEU A 205 28.32 16.46 3.13
C LEU A 205 28.93 17.85 3.37
N TRP A 206 28.38 18.88 2.72
CA TRP A 206 28.93 20.25 2.72
C TRP A 206 28.10 21.24 3.51
N THR A 207 26.85 20.92 3.82
CA THR A 207 26.07 21.67 4.79
C THR A 207 26.57 21.27 6.18
N PRO A 208 27.13 22.21 6.98
CA PRO A 208 27.25 21.98 8.41
C PRO A 208 25.86 21.61 8.91
N ALA A 209 25.74 20.71 9.88
CA ALA A 209 24.47 20.31 10.49
C ALA A 209 23.74 21.51 11.14
N HIS A 210 23.27 22.45 10.33
CA HIS A 210 22.18 23.34 10.63
C HIS A 210 21.02 22.39 10.66
N ALA A 211 20.67 21.97 11.88
CA ALA A 211 19.60 21.04 12.12
C ALA A 211 18.42 21.46 11.23
N ALA A 212 18.09 20.63 10.24
CA ALA A 212 16.76 20.67 9.67
C ALA A 212 15.81 20.77 10.87
N PRO A 213 14.83 21.70 10.84
CA PRO A 213 13.97 21.90 11.99
C PRO A 213 13.52 20.54 12.48
N ALA A 214 13.72 20.30 13.78
CA ALA A 214 13.42 19.00 14.36
C ALA A 214 12.02 18.61 13.90
N PRO A 215 11.82 17.41 13.34
CA PRO A 215 10.51 17.00 12.87
C PRO A 215 9.52 17.27 14.00
N GLU A 216 8.38 17.89 13.64
CA GLU A 216 7.37 18.28 14.63
C GLU A 216 7.07 17.08 15.50
N ARG A 217 7.11 17.31 16.82
CA ARG A 217 7.01 16.23 17.79
C ARG A 217 5.63 15.61 17.63
N GLU A 218 5.59 14.38 17.16
CA GLU A 218 4.31 13.70 16.98
C GLU A 218 3.68 13.51 18.36
N ARG A 219 2.36 13.72 18.41
CA ARG A 219 1.63 13.64 19.66
C ARG A 219 1.64 12.20 20.15
N GLU A 220 2.19 11.96 21.32
CA GLU A 220 2.06 10.67 21.99
C GLU A 220 0.57 10.40 22.22
N GLY A 221 0.12 9.22 21.78
CA GLY A 221 -1.21 8.72 22.08
C GLY A 221 -1.36 8.49 23.58
N PRO A 222 -2.59 8.52 24.13
CA PRO A 222 -2.81 8.17 25.53
C PRO A 222 -2.34 6.73 25.82
N ALA A 223 -2.02 6.42 27.08
CA ALA A 223 -1.53 5.09 27.44
C ALA A 223 -2.56 3.99 27.07
N ALA A 224 -2.07 2.85 26.58
CA ALA A 224 -2.90 1.72 26.16
C ALA A 224 -3.85 1.27 27.28
N ALA A 225 -5.15 1.43 27.06
CA ALA A 225 -6.19 0.97 27.98
C ALA A 225 -6.83 -0.31 27.44
N ALA A 226 -6.95 -1.33 28.28
CA ALA A 226 -7.77 -2.50 27.99
C ALA A 226 -9.26 -2.11 28.03
N ARG A 227 -9.78 -1.53 26.95
CA ARG A 227 -11.20 -1.24 26.78
C ARG A 227 -11.92 -2.44 26.16
N VAL A 228 -12.95 -2.93 26.85
CA VAL A 228 -13.99 -3.78 26.26
C VAL A 228 -14.73 -2.90 25.24
N VAL A 229 -14.89 -3.39 24.02
CA VAL A 229 -15.52 -2.66 22.92
C VAL A 229 -16.87 -3.29 22.65
N ASP A 230 -17.93 -2.50 22.76
CA ASP A 230 -19.27 -2.89 22.32
C ASP A 230 -19.41 -2.63 20.81
N TRP A 231 -19.05 -3.65 20.02
CA TRP A 231 -19.05 -3.54 18.56
C TRP A 231 -20.47 -3.38 17.99
N ASP A 232 -21.49 -3.91 18.67
CA ASP A 232 -22.87 -3.85 18.18
C ASP A 232 -23.44 -2.45 18.38
N ALA A 233 -23.23 -1.85 19.55
CA ALA A 233 -23.62 -0.46 19.80
C ALA A 233 -22.91 0.52 18.83
N LEU A 234 -21.63 0.30 18.56
CA LEU A 234 -20.88 1.09 17.58
C LEU A 234 -21.37 0.86 16.15
N ALA A 235 -21.80 -0.36 15.80
CA ALA A 235 -22.32 -0.66 14.47
C ALA A 235 -23.62 0.10 14.21
N GLU A 236 -24.50 0.17 15.20
CA GLU A 236 -25.70 0.99 15.10
C GLU A 236 -25.37 2.49 14.98
N GLU A 237 -24.38 2.98 15.74
CA GLU A 237 -23.93 4.38 15.64
C GLU A 237 -23.36 4.70 14.26
N ALA A 238 -22.44 3.86 13.77
CA ALA A 238 -21.80 3.98 12.47
C ALA A 238 -22.81 3.93 11.33
N GLN A 239 -23.78 3.02 11.43
CA GLN A 239 -24.85 2.89 10.44
C GLN A 239 -25.76 4.13 10.42
N ARG A 240 -26.18 4.64 11.58
CA ARG A 240 -26.99 5.87 11.67
C ARG A 240 -26.24 7.08 11.09
N ALA A 241 -24.97 7.24 11.47
CA ALA A 241 -24.15 8.36 11.01
C ALA A 241 -24.01 8.40 9.47
N GLU A 242 -23.88 7.24 8.82
CA GLU A 242 -23.87 7.19 7.35
C GLU A 242 -25.27 7.42 6.75
N GLN A 243 -26.31 6.80 7.31
CA GLN A 243 -27.68 6.94 6.79
C GLN A 243 -28.19 8.38 6.79
N ASP A 244 -27.80 9.18 7.79
CA ASP A 244 -28.12 10.61 7.86
C ASP A 244 -27.57 11.41 6.66
N LEU A 245 -26.53 10.88 5.99
CA LEU A 245 -25.92 11.47 4.79
C LEU A 245 -26.46 10.88 3.47
N MET A 246 -27.40 9.94 3.52
CA MET A 246 -27.89 9.14 2.37
C MET A 246 -29.39 9.34 2.10
N THR A 247 -29.99 10.40 2.66
CA THR A 247 -31.46 10.59 2.66
C THR A 247 -32.05 11.01 1.32
N GLY A 248 -31.24 11.62 0.45
CA GLY A 248 -31.68 12.23 -0.80
C GLY A 248 -31.67 11.31 -2.02
N ASN A 249 -31.38 10.02 -1.86
CA ASN A 249 -31.29 9.10 -2.99
C ASN A 249 -31.69 7.64 -2.67
N ARG A 250 -32.11 6.93 -3.71
CA ARG A 250 -32.58 5.53 -3.62
C ARG A 250 -31.45 4.49 -3.61
N TYR A 251 -30.20 4.91 -3.72
CA TYR A 251 -29.06 4.01 -3.88
C TYR A 251 -28.26 3.85 -2.60
N ALA A 252 -28.65 4.47 -1.48
CA ALA A 252 -27.93 4.35 -0.22
C ALA A 252 -26.43 4.72 -0.33
N VAL A 253 -26.11 5.68 -1.20
CA VAL A 253 -24.80 6.35 -1.24
C VAL A 253 -24.94 7.74 -0.63
N ARG A 254 -23.84 8.40 -0.27
CA ARG A 254 -23.93 9.77 0.24
C ARG A 254 -24.49 10.74 -0.80
N ASP A 255 -25.27 11.71 -0.32
CA ASP A 255 -26.02 12.63 -1.17
C ASP A 255 -25.11 13.54 -2.00
N ASP A 256 -23.95 13.94 -1.48
CA ASP A 256 -22.94 14.71 -2.22
C ASP A 256 -22.40 13.92 -3.44
N PHE A 257 -22.05 12.65 -3.23
CA PHE A 257 -21.62 11.74 -4.28
C PHE A 257 -22.74 11.49 -5.29
N PHE A 258 -23.95 11.21 -4.82
CA PHE A 258 -25.11 11.00 -5.70
C PHE A 258 -25.36 12.22 -6.59
N ASN A 259 -25.38 13.41 -6.00
CA ASN A 259 -25.64 14.66 -6.70
C ASN A 259 -24.59 14.96 -7.77
N LYS A 260 -23.34 14.58 -7.52
CA LYS A 260 -22.23 14.82 -8.44
C LYS A 260 -22.12 13.77 -9.55
N TYR A 261 -22.36 12.50 -9.25
CA TYR A 261 -21.97 11.39 -10.13
C TYR A 261 -23.12 10.50 -10.59
N LEU A 262 -24.23 10.42 -9.86
CA LEU A 262 -25.28 9.41 -10.08
C LEU A 262 -26.66 9.99 -10.38
N ARG A 263 -26.83 11.31 -10.52
CA ARG A 263 -28.13 11.93 -10.86
C ARG A 263 -28.78 11.38 -12.12
N THR A 264 -27.97 10.99 -13.10
CA THR A 264 -28.41 10.46 -14.39
C THR A 264 -28.53 8.93 -14.39
N LEU A 265 -28.29 8.27 -13.25
CA LEU A 265 -28.34 6.82 -13.13
C LEU A 265 -29.79 6.33 -13.26
N PRO A 266 -30.07 5.37 -14.17
CA PRO A 266 -31.43 4.86 -14.38
C PRO A 266 -31.92 4.07 -13.16
N GLU A 267 -33.24 4.05 -12.96
CA GLU A 267 -33.88 3.26 -11.89
C GLU A 267 -33.43 1.79 -11.94
N GLY A 268 -33.16 1.25 -10.75
CA GLY A 268 -32.61 -0.10 -10.57
C GLY A 268 -31.11 -0.25 -10.80
N GLY A 269 -30.38 0.80 -11.20
CA GLY A 269 -28.90 0.79 -11.30
C GLY A 269 -28.38 0.53 -12.73
N LYS A 270 -27.06 0.38 -12.86
CA LYS A 270 -26.37 0.20 -14.15
C LYS A 270 -25.62 -1.13 -14.25
N THR A 271 -25.44 -1.59 -15.48
CA THR A 271 -24.45 -2.60 -15.84
C THR A 271 -23.16 -1.85 -16.18
N ALA A 272 -22.09 -2.07 -15.41
CA ALA A 272 -20.87 -1.26 -15.52
C ALA A 272 -19.67 -2.00 -16.12
N TYR A 273 -19.66 -3.32 -16.02
CA TYR A 273 -18.48 -4.15 -16.26
C TYR A 273 -18.68 -5.12 -17.45
N LEU A 274 -19.92 -5.47 -17.78
CA LEU A 274 -20.26 -6.24 -18.99
C LEU A 274 -20.41 -5.35 -20.24
N PRO A 275 -20.12 -5.87 -21.45
CA PRO A 275 -19.83 -7.27 -21.80
C PRO A 275 -18.33 -7.61 -21.91
N GLN A 276 -17.42 -6.72 -21.49
CA GLN A 276 -15.98 -6.95 -21.68
C GLN A 276 -15.53 -8.23 -20.98
N PRO A 277 -14.53 -8.98 -21.46
CA PRO A 277 -13.97 -10.09 -20.68
C PRO A 277 -13.28 -9.55 -19.43
N LEU A 278 -13.30 -10.30 -18.33
CA LEU A 278 -12.52 -9.94 -17.14
C LEU A 278 -11.04 -10.21 -17.44
N THR A 279 -10.21 -9.16 -17.51
CA THR A 279 -8.79 -9.29 -17.89
C THR A 279 -7.82 -9.36 -16.72
N GLY A 280 -8.29 -9.20 -15.47
CA GLY A 280 -7.54 -9.09 -14.20
C GLY A 280 -6.56 -10.20 -13.82
N ARG A 281 -6.14 -11.02 -14.77
CA ARG A 281 -5.04 -11.99 -14.68
C ARG A 281 -3.74 -11.34 -14.17
N ASP A 282 -3.45 -10.12 -14.59
CA ASP A 282 -2.24 -9.41 -14.15
C ASP A 282 -2.34 -8.99 -12.68
N GLU A 283 -3.46 -8.41 -12.25
CA GLU A 283 -3.70 -8.07 -10.84
C GLU A 283 -3.71 -9.33 -9.95
N LEU A 284 -4.32 -10.43 -10.41
CA LEU A 284 -4.32 -11.69 -9.67
C LEU A 284 -2.91 -12.30 -9.54
N ARG A 285 -2.10 -12.23 -10.61
CA ARG A 285 -0.70 -12.66 -10.56
C ARG A 285 0.07 -11.82 -9.54
N GLU A 286 -0.12 -10.50 -9.57
CA GLU A 286 0.57 -9.56 -8.69
C GLU A 286 0.15 -9.76 -7.23
N LEU A 287 -1.14 -9.97 -6.96
CA LEU A 287 -1.63 -10.38 -5.66
C LEU A 287 -1.01 -11.70 -5.22
N THR A 288 -0.93 -12.70 -6.11
CA THR A 288 -0.30 -13.99 -5.82
C THR A 288 1.17 -13.81 -5.42
N ALA A 289 1.89 -12.90 -6.08
CA ALA A 289 3.29 -12.62 -5.82
C ALA A 289 3.49 -11.82 -4.52
N LEU A 290 2.60 -10.88 -4.21
CA LEU A 290 2.53 -10.21 -2.90
C LEU A 290 2.32 -11.21 -1.76
N MET A 291 1.34 -12.11 -1.90
CA MET A 291 1.07 -13.15 -0.90
C MET A 291 2.24 -14.11 -0.74
N ALA A 292 2.91 -14.49 -1.84
CA ALA A 292 4.11 -15.32 -1.80
C ALA A 292 5.25 -14.66 -1.02
N LEU A 293 5.51 -13.38 -1.27
CA LEU A 293 6.51 -12.59 -0.54
C LEU A 293 6.21 -12.57 0.97
N LEU A 294 4.97 -12.25 1.35
CA LEU A 294 4.56 -12.24 2.76
C LEU A 294 4.71 -13.62 3.41
N HIS A 295 4.30 -14.68 2.71
CA HIS A 295 4.42 -16.06 3.19
C HIS A 295 5.88 -16.49 3.38
N GLN A 296 6.76 -16.16 2.43
CA GLN A 296 8.20 -16.48 2.49
C GLN A 296 8.89 -15.88 3.72
N HIS A 297 8.39 -14.73 4.20
CA HIS A 297 8.90 -14.04 5.39
C HIS A 297 8.12 -14.38 6.67
N GLY A 298 7.19 -15.35 6.62
CA GLY A 298 6.40 -15.79 7.77
C GLY A 298 5.40 -14.75 8.27
N VAL A 299 5.02 -13.78 7.44
CA VAL A 299 4.09 -12.70 7.83
C VAL A 299 2.65 -13.24 7.86
N ASN A 300 1.98 -13.12 9.00
CA ASN A 300 0.56 -13.42 9.13
C ASN A 300 -0.26 -12.17 8.74
N ALA A 301 -0.63 -12.06 7.47
CA ALA A 301 -1.39 -10.94 6.94
C ALA A 301 -2.91 -11.19 6.93
N LEU A 302 -3.69 -10.11 7.05
CA LEU A 302 -5.13 -10.07 6.85
C LEU A 302 -5.44 -9.45 5.48
N PHE A 303 -6.16 -10.16 4.61
CA PHE A 303 -6.67 -9.60 3.36
C PHE A 303 -8.16 -9.28 3.50
N VAL A 304 -8.56 -8.07 3.09
CA VAL A 304 -9.94 -7.59 3.17
C VAL A 304 -10.45 -7.35 1.75
N MET A 305 -11.32 -8.24 1.27
CA MET A 305 -11.99 -8.09 -0.02
C MET A 305 -13.22 -7.18 0.15
N GLN A 306 -13.15 -5.97 -0.38
CA GLN A 306 -14.21 -4.96 -0.27
C GLN A 306 -15.42 -5.30 -1.14
N PRO A 307 -16.65 -4.85 -0.77
CA PRO A 307 -17.80 -4.97 -1.64
C PRO A 307 -17.83 -3.88 -2.72
N LEU A 308 -18.65 -4.11 -3.74
CA LEU A 308 -19.15 -3.06 -4.64
C LEU A 308 -20.63 -2.83 -4.36
N HIS A 309 -21.12 -1.62 -4.61
CA HIS A 309 -22.45 -1.22 -4.18
C HIS A 309 -23.57 -1.96 -4.95
N PRO A 310 -24.31 -2.90 -4.33
CA PRO A 310 -25.24 -3.79 -5.05
C PRO A 310 -26.52 -3.07 -5.49
N MET A 311 -26.86 -1.94 -4.87
CA MET A 311 -27.97 -1.11 -5.34
C MET A 311 -27.60 -0.30 -6.60
N VAL A 312 -26.31 -0.05 -6.86
CA VAL A 312 -25.84 0.75 -8.00
C VAL A 312 -25.50 -0.14 -9.19
N PHE A 313 -24.88 -1.29 -8.95
CA PHE A 313 -24.39 -2.20 -9.98
C PHE A 313 -25.22 -3.48 -10.09
N LYS A 314 -25.57 -3.86 -11.32
CA LYS A 314 -26.39 -5.06 -11.61
C LYS A 314 -25.57 -6.31 -11.90
N ASP A 315 -24.30 -6.15 -12.25
CA ASP A 315 -23.43 -7.17 -12.82
C ASP A 315 -22.28 -7.56 -11.88
N LEU A 316 -22.55 -7.55 -10.57
CA LEU A 316 -21.57 -7.93 -9.55
C LEU A 316 -21.16 -9.40 -9.62
N ASN A 317 -22.06 -10.30 -10.01
CA ASN A 317 -21.76 -11.73 -10.20
C ASN A 317 -20.54 -11.99 -11.12
N ARG A 318 -20.18 -11.03 -11.97
CA ARG A 318 -18.95 -11.05 -12.78
C ARG A 318 -17.67 -11.22 -11.96
N PHE A 319 -17.58 -10.66 -10.75
CA PHE A 319 -16.37 -10.75 -9.92
C PHE A 319 -16.35 -11.99 -9.02
N GLN A 320 -17.40 -12.82 -9.03
CA GLN A 320 -17.43 -14.05 -8.25
C GLN A 320 -16.20 -14.96 -8.51
N PRO A 321 -15.75 -15.20 -9.76
CA PRO A 321 -14.53 -15.99 -9.99
C PRO A 321 -13.28 -15.39 -9.31
N VAL A 322 -13.14 -14.06 -9.34
CA VAL A 322 -12.03 -13.37 -8.66
C VAL A 322 -12.12 -13.55 -7.15
N GLN A 323 -13.31 -13.36 -6.58
CA GLN A 323 -13.53 -13.54 -5.15
C GLN A 323 -13.21 -14.98 -4.70
N GLU A 324 -13.63 -15.99 -5.48
CA GLU A 324 -13.30 -17.40 -5.24
C GLU A 324 -11.78 -17.67 -5.32
N GLU A 325 -11.10 -17.08 -6.31
CA GLU A 325 -9.65 -17.17 -6.48
C GLU A 325 -8.87 -16.50 -5.34
N VAL A 326 -9.26 -15.30 -4.91
CA VAL A 326 -8.70 -14.63 -3.74
C VAL A 326 -8.87 -15.52 -2.51
N GLY A 327 -10.07 -16.07 -2.28
CA GLY A 327 -10.31 -17.02 -1.20
C GLY A 327 -9.44 -18.29 -1.29
N ALA A 328 -9.19 -18.79 -2.50
CA ALA A 328 -8.28 -19.91 -2.72
C ALA A 328 -6.82 -19.56 -2.42
N LEU A 329 -6.35 -18.36 -2.78
CA LEU A 329 -5.02 -17.88 -2.41
C LEU A 329 -4.85 -17.74 -0.89
N CYS A 330 -5.87 -17.23 -0.19
CA CYS A 330 -5.88 -17.17 1.27
C CYS A 330 -5.67 -18.55 1.91
N ARG A 331 -6.41 -19.56 1.44
CA ARG A 331 -6.26 -20.94 1.90
C ARG A 331 -4.89 -21.51 1.55
N ARG A 332 -4.40 -21.26 0.33
CA ARG A 332 -3.10 -21.75 -0.15
C ARG A 332 -1.93 -21.23 0.68
N TYR A 333 -1.94 -19.95 1.05
CA TYR A 333 -0.87 -19.32 1.83
C TYR A 333 -1.13 -19.32 3.34
N ALA A 334 -2.23 -19.95 3.80
CA ALA A 334 -2.67 -19.97 5.19
C ALA A 334 -2.80 -18.56 5.81
N MET A 335 -3.33 -17.61 5.04
CA MET A 335 -3.54 -16.22 5.44
C MET A 335 -4.99 -15.96 5.85
N THR A 336 -5.19 -15.03 6.78
CA THR A 336 -6.54 -14.66 7.23
C THR A 336 -7.20 -13.78 6.18
N CYS A 337 -8.46 -14.07 5.84
CA CYS A 337 -9.23 -13.26 4.89
C CYS A 337 -10.59 -12.87 5.44
N MET A 338 -11.00 -11.65 5.11
CA MET A 338 -12.32 -11.10 5.35
C MET A 338 -12.94 -10.82 3.99
N ASP A 339 -13.96 -11.61 3.67
CA ASP A 339 -14.73 -11.42 2.46
C ASP A 339 -15.96 -10.58 2.79
N MET A 340 -15.96 -9.33 2.35
CA MET A 340 -17.12 -8.44 2.44
C MET A 340 -17.91 -8.42 1.13
N TYR A 341 -17.40 -9.03 0.06
CA TYR A 341 -18.01 -9.01 -1.26
C TYR A 341 -19.28 -9.86 -1.32
N ASP A 342 -19.23 -11.06 -0.74
CA ASP A 342 -20.37 -12.00 -0.67
C ASP A 342 -21.22 -11.82 0.60
N ALA A 343 -20.82 -10.91 1.50
CA ALA A 343 -21.54 -10.65 2.73
C ALA A 343 -22.89 -9.94 2.45
N PRO A 344 -23.95 -10.20 3.24
CA PRO A 344 -25.20 -9.44 3.14
C PRO A 344 -24.94 -7.93 3.25
N PHE A 345 -25.43 -7.18 2.27
CA PHE A 345 -25.20 -5.74 2.22
C PHE A 345 -26.02 -5.02 3.29
N GLU A 346 -25.32 -4.27 4.15
CA GLU A 346 -25.91 -3.38 5.14
C GLU A 346 -25.78 -1.94 4.66
N VAL A 347 -26.86 -1.15 4.71
CA VAL A 347 -26.78 0.29 4.42
C VAL A 347 -25.79 0.96 5.37
N GLY A 348 -24.92 1.83 4.84
CA GLY A 348 -23.80 2.44 5.56
C GLY A 348 -22.48 1.66 5.44
N MET A 349 -22.49 0.43 4.89
CA MET A 349 -21.26 -0.33 4.64
C MET A 349 -20.36 0.36 3.61
N LEU A 350 -20.96 0.98 2.60
CA LEU A 350 -20.28 1.79 1.59
C LEU A 350 -20.80 3.23 1.65
N ARG A 351 -19.90 4.21 1.49
CA ARG A 351 -20.25 5.64 1.39
C ARG A 351 -20.57 6.08 -0.04
N ASP A 352 -20.00 5.37 -1.01
CA ASP A 352 -20.21 5.57 -2.44
C ASP A 352 -20.31 4.22 -3.16
N VAL A 353 -19.99 4.17 -4.45
CA VAL A 353 -20.13 2.94 -5.25
C VAL A 353 -19.13 1.83 -4.87
N GLN A 354 -18.03 2.15 -4.17
CA GLN A 354 -16.93 1.21 -3.92
C GLN A 354 -16.13 1.42 -2.63
N HIS A 355 -16.17 2.61 -2.02
CA HIS A 355 -15.41 2.89 -0.81
C HIS A 355 -16.25 2.64 0.44
N LEU A 356 -15.62 2.05 1.46
CA LEU A 356 -16.24 1.78 2.76
C LEU A 356 -16.71 3.09 3.43
N GLY A 357 -17.90 3.05 4.01
CA GLY A 357 -18.42 4.07 4.93
C GLY A 357 -18.05 3.74 6.38
N GLU A 358 -18.62 4.49 7.33
CA GLU A 358 -18.41 4.28 8.77
C GLU A 358 -18.65 2.83 9.21
N LEU A 359 -19.77 2.21 8.81
CA LEU A 359 -20.08 0.83 9.19
C LEU A 359 -19.09 -0.16 8.55
N GLY A 360 -18.74 0.04 7.28
CA GLY A 360 -17.78 -0.82 6.58
C GLY A 360 -16.42 -0.83 7.25
N TRP A 361 -15.89 0.35 7.57
CA TRP A 361 -14.63 0.47 8.29
C TRP A 361 -14.70 -0.05 9.73
N LEU A 362 -15.83 0.10 10.42
CA LEU A 362 -16.02 -0.50 11.74
C LEU A 362 -15.92 -2.04 11.69
N ARG A 363 -16.54 -2.69 10.70
CA ARG A 363 -16.43 -4.15 10.51
C ARG A 363 -14.97 -4.57 10.25
N VAL A 364 -14.25 -3.79 9.45
CA VAL A 364 -12.81 -4.00 9.21
C VAL A 364 -12.00 -3.84 10.51
N ASN A 365 -12.26 -2.80 11.30
CA ASN A 365 -11.60 -2.59 12.60
C ASN A 365 -11.87 -3.72 13.57
N GLN A 366 -13.11 -4.22 13.64
CA GLN A 366 -13.47 -5.37 14.46
C GLN A 366 -12.64 -6.59 14.06
N LYS A 367 -12.48 -6.84 12.75
CA LYS A 367 -11.67 -7.94 12.26
C LYS A 367 -10.18 -7.74 12.54
N ILE A 368 -9.64 -6.54 12.33
CA ILE A 368 -8.25 -6.20 12.66
C ILE A 368 -7.98 -6.44 14.15
N ALA A 369 -8.88 -5.99 15.03
CA ALA A 369 -8.77 -6.20 16.46
C ALA A 369 -8.83 -7.70 16.82
N GLN A 370 -9.69 -8.50 16.19
CA GLN A 370 -9.74 -9.95 16.41
C GLN A 370 -8.44 -10.66 16.03
N VAL A 371 -7.75 -10.18 14.98
CA VAL A 371 -6.56 -10.84 14.43
C VAL A 371 -5.27 -10.39 15.12
N PHE A 372 -5.16 -9.09 15.43
CA PHE A 372 -3.88 -8.47 15.83
C PHE A 372 -3.88 -7.83 17.21
N ARG A 373 -5.01 -7.77 17.92
CA ARG A 373 -5.01 -7.29 19.30
C ARG A 373 -4.42 -8.40 20.20
N PRO A 374 -3.48 -8.06 21.10
CA PRO A 374 -2.83 -9.02 21.99
C PRO A 374 -3.78 -9.63 23.03
#